data_AF-A0A5C5Y171-F1
#
_entry.id   AF-A0A5C5Y171-F1
#
_cell.length_a   1.000
_cell.length_b   1.000
_cell.length_c   1.000
_cell.angle_alpha   90.00
_cell.angle_beta   90.00
_cell.angle_gamma   90.00
#
_symmetry.space_group_name_H-M   'P 1'
#
loop_
_entity.id
_entity.type
_entity.pdbx_description
1 polymer ?
#
loop_
_entity_poly.entity_id
_entity_poly.type
_entity_poly.pdbx_seq_one_letter_code
_entity_poly.pdbx_strand_id
1 'polypeptide(L)'
;MNPFPLGPLLESQTRVHQDFLEFAQQWQQTRASWRDEPARKFEQESLNHLAPTLTRVAAAMQDYADAVRSADRLLADPEDLDR
;
A
#
# COMPACT_ATOMS: atom_id res chain seq x y z
N MET A 1 -18.29 -14.96 17.11
CA MET A 1 -16.84 -14.75 17.04
C MET A 1 -16.58 -13.25 16.98
N ASN A 2 -15.47 -12.77 17.56
CA ASN A 2 -15.04 -11.40 17.30
C ASN A 2 -14.37 -11.35 15.92
N PRO A 3 -14.75 -10.40 15.04
CA PRO A 3 -14.15 -10.27 13.73
C PRO A 3 -12.65 -9.97 13.85
N PHE A 4 -11.88 -10.38 12.85
CA PHE A 4 -10.45 -10.11 12.82
C PHE A 4 -10.21 -8.59 12.75
N PRO A 5 -9.30 -8.04 13.58
CA PRO A 5 -9.09 -6.60 13.64
C PRO A 5 -8.30 -6.10 12.42
N LEU A 6 -9.02 -5.66 11.38
CA LEU A 6 -8.42 -5.07 10.17
C LEU A 6 -7.96 -3.61 10.34
N GLY A 7 -8.39 -2.94 11.42
CA GLY A 7 -8.03 -1.54 11.69
C GLY A 7 -6.52 -1.26 11.59
N PRO A 8 -5.66 -1.98 12.34
CA PRO A 8 -4.22 -1.77 12.29
C PRO A 8 -3.59 -1.95 10.91
N LEU A 9 -4.11 -2.87 10.10
CA LEU A 9 -3.64 -3.09 8.73
C LEU A 9 -3.97 -1.88 7.83
N LEU A 10 -5.23 -1.41 7.88
CA LEU A 10 -5.69 -0.29 7.07
C LEU A 10 -5.03 1.04 7.49
N GLU A 11 -4.81 1.22 8.80
CA GLU A 11 -4.04 2.34 9.33
C GLU A 11 -2.59 2.32 8.84
N SER A 12 -1.96 1.14 8.85
CA SER A 12 -0.59 0.98 8.33
C SER A 12 -0.52 1.25 6.82
N GLN A 13 -1.50 0.78 6.05
CA GLN A 13 -1.60 1.06 4.61
C GLN A 13 -1.72 2.56 4.35
N THR A 14 -2.57 3.25 5.11
CA THR A 14 -2.77 4.70 5.01
C THR A 14 -1.48 5.45 5.33
N ARG A 15 -0.78 5.06 6.39
CA ARG A 15 0.49 5.68 6.80
C ARG A 15 1.57 5.51 5.72
N VAL A 16 1.75 4.30 5.21
CA VAL A 16 2.73 4.03 4.14
C VAL A 16 2.43 4.86 2.89
N HIS A 17 1.15 5.04 2.56
CA HIS A 17 0.76 5.90 1.44
C HIS A 17 1.12 7.38 1.68
N GLN A 18 0.84 7.89 2.89
CA GLN A 18 1.21 9.25 3.28
C GLN A 18 2.72 9.48 3.25
N ASP A 19 3.49 8.58 3.86
CA ASP A 19 4.96 8.63 3.87
C ASP A 19 5.52 8.67 2.43
N PHE A 20 4.92 7.92 1.51
CA PHE A 20 5.31 7.97 0.10
C PHE A 20 5.00 9.30 -0.58
N LEU A 21 3.84 9.91 -0.30
CA LEU A 21 3.49 11.22 -0.83
C LEU A 21 4.46 12.30 -0.32
N GLU A 22 4.80 12.26 0.97
CA GLU A 22 5.79 13.14 1.57
C GLU A 22 7.16 12.97 0.91
N PHE A 23 7.60 11.72 0.74
CA PHE A 23 8.84 11.41 0.02
C PHE A 23 8.82 11.95 -1.41
N ALA A 24 7.70 11.79 -2.14
CA ALA A 24 7.57 12.31 -3.50
C ALA A 24 7.69 13.84 -3.54
N GLN A 25 7.11 14.55 -2.57
CA GLN A 25 7.27 16.00 -2.43
C GLN A 25 8.72 16.40 -2.13
N GLN A 26 9.39 15.69 -1.21
CA GLN A 26 10.79 15.93 -0.90
C GLN A 26 11.69 15.71 -2.11
N TRP A 27 11.39 14.68 -2.92
CA TRP A 27 12.11 14.43 -4.17
C TRP A 27 11.94 15.59 -5.15
N GLN A 28 10.73 16.12 -5.35
CA GLN A 28 10.52 17.27 -6.26
C GLN A 28 11.34 18.49 -5.85
N GLN A 29 11.40 18.79 -4.55
CA GLN A 29 12.21 19.89 -4.03
C GLN A 29 13.70 19.65 -4.25
N THR A 30 14.16 18.42 -4.02
CA THR A 30 15.56 18.03 -4.19
C THR A 30 15.98 18.09 -5.67
N ARG A 31 15.15 17.57 -6.56
CA ARG A 31 15.35 17.57 -8.01
C ARG A 31 15.57 18.97 -8.57
N ALA A 32 14.90 19.99 -8.03
CA ALA A 32 15.07 21.38 -8.44
C ALA A 32 16.51 21.91 -8.23
N SER A 33 17.27 21.30 -7.31
CA SER A 33 18.65 21.69 -6.99
C SER A 33 19.71 20.78 -7.62
N TRP A 34 19.31 19.62 -8.13
CA TRP A 34 20.24 18.64 -8.70
C TRP A 34 20.49 18.92 -10.18
N ARG A 35 21.75 18.77 -10.61
CA ARG A 35 22.10 18.78 -12.04
C ARG A 35 21.51 17.50 -12.67
N ASP A 36 21.07 17.58 -13.93
CA ASP A 36 20.24 16.57 -14.59
C ASP A 36 20.71 15.11 -14.42
N GLU A 37 22.01 14.85 -14.56
CA GLU A 37 22.56 13.49 -14.55
C GLU A 37 22.41 12.76 -13.20
N PRO A 38 22.80 13.35 -12.04
CA PRO A 38 22.45 12.82 -10.72
C PRO A 38 20.97 12.52 -10.52
N ALA A 39 20.09 13.40 -11.00
CA ALA A 39 18.66 13.22 -10.84
C ALA A 39 18.14 12.04 -11.64
N ARG A 40 18.57 11.92 -12.91
CA ARG A 40 18.23 10.78 -13.77
C ARG A 40 18.69 9.46 -13.18
N LYS A 41 19.93 9.41 -12.64
CA LYS A 41 20.46 8.20 -12.02
C LYS A 41 19.64 7.78 -10.80
N PHE A 42 19.29 8.72 -9.92
CA PHE A 42 18.45 8.44 -8.77
C PHE A 42 17.03 7.97 -9.16
N GLU A 43 16.41 8.61 -10.15
CA GLU A 43 15.11 8.19 -10.65
C GLU A 43 15.16 6.76 -11.20
N GLN A 44 16.18 6.42 -11.99
CA GLN A 44 16.34 5.10 -12.59
C GLN A 44 16.68 4.00 -11.57
N GLU A 45 17.55 4.27 -10.61
CA GLU A 45 18.04 3.27 -9.67
C GLU A 45 17.13 3.12 -8.45
N SER A 46 16.56 4.22 -7.96
CA SER A 46 15.85 4.25 -6.67
C SER A 46 14.33 4.40 -6.81
N LEU A 47 13.84 5.18 -7.79
CA LEU A 47 12.40 5.48 -7.89
C LEU A 47 11.62 4.55 -8.82
N ASN A 48 12.27 4.05 -9.88
CA ASN A 48 11.65 3.25 -10.93
C ASN A 48 10.85 2.06 -10.37
N HIS A 49 11.33 1.43 -9.30
CA HIS A 49 10.69 0.28 -8.68
C HIS A 49 9.81 0.64 -7.49
N LEU A 50 9.94 1.84 -6.94
CA LEU A 50 9.30 2.20 -5.68
C LEU A 50 7.79 2.38 -5.85
N ALA A 51 7.35 3.19 -6.82
CA ALA A 51 5.93 3.41 -7.07
C ALA A 51 5.17 2.11 -7.46
N PRO A 52 5.67 1.28 -8.41
CA PRO A 52 5.02 0.00 -8.71
C PRO A 52 5.00 -0.97 -7.52
N THR A 53 6.01 -0.94 -6.65
CA THR A 53 6.04 -1.79 -5.45
C THR A 53 4.98 -1.36 -4.45
N LEU A 54 4.80 -0.06 -4.22
CA LEU A 54 3.75 0.45 -3.35
C LEU A 54 2.35 0.11 -3.85
N THR A 55 2.11 0.25 -5.16
CA THR A 55 0.83 -0.17 -5.75
C THR A 55 0.56 -1.66 -5.51
N ARG A 56 1.57 -2.52 -5.69
CA ARG A 56 1.44 -3.97 -5.44
C ARG A 56 1.19 -4.28 -3.97
N VAL A 57 1.88 -3.60 -3.05
CA VAL A 57 1.68 -3.78 -1.61
C VAL A 57 0.29 -3.34 -1.19
N ALA A 58 -0.18 -2.18 -1.67
CA ALA A 58 -1.52 -1.70 -1.38
C ALA A 58 -2.60 -2.65 -1.90
N ALA A 59 -2.44 -3.19 -3.11
CA ALA A 59 -3.34 -4.22 -3.65
C ALA A 59 -3.35 -5.49 -2.78
N ALA A 60 -2.18 -6.02 -2.43
CA ALA A 60 -2.06 -7.22 -1.61
C ALA A 60 -2.67 -7.04 -0.20
N MET A 61 -2.53 -5.84 0.41
CA MET A 61 -3.19 -5.52 1.68
C MET A 61 -4.70 -5.49 1.55
N GLN A 62 -5.23 -4.97 0.44
CA GLN A 62 -6.66 -4.95 0.16
C GLN A 62 -7.21 -6.36 -0.05
N ASP A 63 -6.53 -7.18 -0.87
CA ASP A 63 -6.88 -8.58 -1.11
C ASP A 63 -6.93 -9.38 0.20
N TYR A 64 -5.93 -9.17 1.07
CA TYR A 64 -5.90 -9.78 2.40
C TYR A 64 -7.08 -9.33 3.26
N ALA A 65 -7.38 -8.04 3.30
CA ALA A 65 -8.52 -7.51 4.07
C ALA A 65 -9.86 -8.10 3.60
N ASP A 66 -10.04 -8.25 2.28
CA ASP A 66 -11.26 -8.79 1.71
C ASP A 66 -11.39 -10.30 1.94
N ALA A 67 -10.29 -11.05 1.85
CA ALA A 67 -10.26 -12.47 2.20
C ALA A 67 -10.64 -12.69 3.68
N VAL A 68 -10.10 -11.87 4.58
CA VAL A 68 -10.43 -11.91 6.00
C VAL A 68 -11.92 -11.60 6.24
N ARG A 69 -12.47 -10.54 5.61
CA ARG A 69 -13.91 -10.22 5.71
C ARG A 69 -14.78 -11.34 5.16
N SER A 70 -14.35 -12.01 4.10
CA SER A 70 -15.06 -13.15 3.55
C SER A 70 -15.05 -14.31 4.54
N ALA A 71 -13.89 -14.66 5.10
CA ALA A 71 -13.77 -15.71 6.10
C ALA A 71 -14.61 -15.40 7.36
N ASP A 72 -14.56 -14.17 7.87
CA ASP A 72 -15.37 -13.75 9.03
C ASP A 72 -16.87 -13.89 8.77
N ARG A 73 -17.34 -13.57 7.54
CA ARG A 73 -18.74 -13.78 7.15
C ARG A 73 -19.12 -15.26 7.15
N LEU A 74 -18.32 -16.10 6.52
CA LEU A 74 -18.57 -17.56 6.45
C LEU A 74 -18.50 -18.23 7.83
N LEU A 75 -17.65 -17.73 8.72
CA LEU A 75 -17.57 -18.20 10.11
C LEU A 75 -18.77 -17.74 10.95
N ALA A 76 -19.39 -16.62 10.62
CA ALA A 76 -20.57 -16.10 11.29
C ALA A 76 -21.88 -16.73 10.79
N ASP A 77 -21.95 -17.03 9.49
CA ASP A 77 -23.10 -17.66 8.84
C ASP A 77 -22.64 -18.72 7.81
N PRO A 78 -22.62 -20.01 8.19
CA PRO A 78 -22.23 -21.09 7.29
C PRO A 78 -23.23 -21.36 6.15
N GLU A 79 -24.48 -20.92 6.26
CA GLU A 79 -25.53 -21.15 5.24
C GLU A 79 -25.32 -20.28 3.99
N ASP A 80 -24.45 -19.26 4.07
CA ASP A 80 -24.03 -18.40 2.95
C ASP A 80 -23.09 -19.12 1.95
N LEU A 81 -22.67 -20.37 2.24
CA LEU A 81 -21.83 -21.18 1.34
C LEU A 81 -22.62 -21.82 0.18
N ASP A 82 -23.92 -22.05 0.35
CA ASP A 82 -24.78 -22.83 -0.56
C ASP A 82 -25.73 -21.95 -1.41
N ARG A 83 -25.60 -20.61 -1.35
CA ARG A 83 -26.48 -19.64 -2.02
C ARG A 83 -25.78 -18.87 -3.13
#